data_AF-A0A7V9JK83-F1
#
_entry.id   AF-A0A7V9JK83-F1
#
_cell.length_a   1.000
_cell.length_b   1.000
_cell.length_c   1.000
_cell.angle_alpha   90.00
_cell.angle_beta   90.00
_cell.angle_gamma   90.00
#
_symmetry.space_group_name_H-M   'P 1'
#
loop_
_entity.id
_entity.type
_entity.pdbx_description
1 polymer ?
#
loop_
_entity_poly.entity_id
_entity_poly.type
_entity_poly.pdbx_seq_one_letter_code
_entity_poly.pdbx_strand_id
1 'polypeptide(L)'
;MDESGDELVCAGTWSAEPSLAEFSEVTWLQSFRRGEGLPGQVWERNAPVWSAEAPSEPFFVRNEAAREVGLRTGVGLPLVSEGRTIGTIGFFSRRAQQADPEVLDLMSRLGRQLGEFFARRRSEEERQAMERRLLESQKRESLGVLAGGIA
;
A
#
# COMPACT_ATOMS: atom_id res chain seq x y z
N MET A 1 -2.45 0.17 4.70
CA MET A 1 -2.94 -0.62 5.85
C MET A 1 -4.42 -0.40 5.97
N ASP A 2 -5.12 -1.38 6.52
CA ASP A 2 -6.50 -1.25 6.97
C ASP A 2 -6.65 -0.17 8.07
N GLU A 3 -7.87 -0.01 8.57
CA GLU A 3 -8.18 1.03 9.57
C GLU A 3 -7.54 0.76 10.93
N SER A 4 -7.30 -0.52 11.30
CA SER A 4 -6.64 -0.86 12.57
C SER A 4 -5.11 -0.77 12.48
N GLY A 5 -4.54 -0.88 11.29
CA GLY A 5 -3.09 -0.89 11.10
C GLY A 5 -2.46 -2.27 11.26
N ASP A 6 -3.26 -3.33 11.29
CA ASP A 6 -2.80 -4.70 11.53
C ASP A 6 -2.54 -5.47 10.22
N GLU A 7 -3.17 -5.05 9.12
CA GLU A 7 -3.05 -5.73 7.83
C GLU A 7 -2.77 -4.77 6.66
N LEU A 8 -1.96 -5.24 5.71
CA LEU A 8 -1.79 -4.61 4.41
C LEU A 8 -2.89 -5.06 3.48
N VAL A 9 -3.79 -4.14 3.12
CA VAL A 9 -4.79 -4.32 2.07
C VAL A 9 -4.30 -3.73 0.74
N CYS A 10 -4.73 -4.31 -0.36
CA CYS A 10 -4.42 -3.79 -1.69
C CYS A 10 -5.07 -2.40 -1.88
N ALA A 11 -4.24 -1.41 -2.20
CA ALA A 11 -4.70 -0.05 -2.53
C ALA A 11 -4.76 0.21 -4.05
N GLY A 12 -4.16 -0.67 -4.85
CA GLY A 12 -4.05 -0.49 -6.29
C GLY A 12 -3.22 -1.59 -6.95
N THR A 13 -3.60 -1.93 -8.18
CA THR A 13 -2.82 -2.79 -9.08
C THR A 13 -2.68 -2.10 -10.43
N TRP A 14 -1.55 -2.28 -11.10
CA TRP A 14 -1.37 -1.82 -12.47
C TRP A 14 -0.66 -2.89 -13.29
N SER A 15 -1.16 -3.12 -14.51
CA SER A 15 -0.54 -3.96 -15.51
C SER A 15 -0.87 -3.40 -16.89
N ALA A 16 0.10 -3.42 -17.80
CA ALA A 16 -0.14 -3.18 -19.23
C ALA A 16 -0.62 -4.44 -19.97
N GLU A 17 -0.46 -5.62 -19.37
CA GLU A 17 -0.78 -6.92 -19.98
C GLU A 17 -2.11 -7.46 -19.41
N PRO A 18 -3.14 -7.68 -20.26
CA PRO A 18 -4.42 -8.25 -19.82
C PRO A 18 -4.30 -9.66 -19.23
N SER A 19 -3.27 -10.42 -19.61
CA SER A 19 -3.01 -11.76 -19.06
C SER A 19 -2.68 -11.76 -17.56
N LEU A 20 -2.38 -10.60 -16.96
CA LEU A 20 -2.14 -10.45 -15.52
C LEU A 20 -3.41 -10.08 -14.73
N ALA A 21 -4.58 -10.08 -15.37
CA ALA A 21 -5.85 -9.71 -14.72
C ALA A 21 -6.16 -10.63 -13.53
N GLU A 22 -6.06 -11.94 -13.68
CA GLU A 22 -6.34 -12.92 -12.62
C GLU A 22 -5.41 -12.72 -11.40
N PHE A 23 -4.11 -12.57 -11.63
CA PHE A 23 -3.17 -12.24 -10.56
C PHE A 23 -3.50 -10.92 -9.86
N SER A 24 -4.01 -9.94 -10.60
CA SER A 24 -4.45 -8.66 -10.04
C SER A 24 -5.71 -8.80 -9.20
N GLU A 25 -6.70 -9.58 -9.65
CA GLU A 25 -7.92 -9.87 -8.89
C GLU A 25 -7.62 -10.61 -7.59
N VAL A 26 -6.80 -11.67 -7.65
CA VAL A 26 -6.34 -12.38 -6.45
C VAL A 26 -5.57 -11.43 -5.53
N THR A 27 -4.82 -10.47 -6.07
CA THR A 27 -4.14 -9.44 -5.27
C THR A 27 -5.12 -8.54 -4.51
N TRP A 28 -6.25 -8.17 -5.11
CA TRP A 28 -7.28 -7.34 -4.46
C TRP A 28 -8.01 -8.07 -3.33
N LEU A 29 -8.16 -9.38 -3.42
CA LEU A 29 -8.89 -10.21 -2.45
C LEU A 29 -8.05 -10.63 -1.23
N GLN A 30 -6.78 -10.23 -1.18
CA GLN A 30 -5.84 -10.67 -0.15
C GLN A 30 -5.46 -9.50 0.77
N SER A 31 -5.30 -9.82 2.04
CA SER A 31 -4.61 -8.98 3.02
C SER A 31 -3.38 -9.72 3.55
N PHE A 32 -2.41 -8.97 4.07
CA PHE A 32 -1.16 -9.53 4.58
C PHE A 32 -0.85 -8.96 5.95
N ARG A 33 -0.64 -9.84 6.94
CA ARG A 33 -0.07 -9.43 8.23
C ARG A 33 1.43 -9.20 8.09
N ARG A 34 2.01 -8.58 9.11
CA ARG A 34 3.46 -8.44 9.22
C ARG A 34 4.13 -9.83 9.17
N GLY A 35 5.11 -9.97 8.28
CA GLY A 35 5.80 -11.24 7.99
C GLY A 35 5.12 -12.15 6.96
N GLU A 36 3.88 -11.90 6.56
CA GLU A 36 3.15 -12.76 5.61
C GLU A 36 3.24 -12.26 4.17
N GLY A 37 3.48 -13.16 3.20
CA GLY A 37 3.63 -12.71 1.83
C GLY A 37 4.91 -11.90 1.61
N LEU A 38 5.15 -11.58 0.34
CA LEU A 38 6.16 -10.59 -0.01
C LEU A 38 5.87 -9.21 0.65
N PRO A 39 4.62 -8.69 0.67
CA PRO A 39 4.31 -7.41 1.32
C PRO A 39 4.56 -7.41 2.84
N GLY A 40 4.14 -8.47 3.56
CA GLY A 40 4.36 -8.57 5.00
C GLY A 40 5.83 -8.73 5.37
N GLN A 41 6.62 -9.43 4.56
CA GLN A 41 8.07 -9.51 4.75
C GLN A 41 8.76 -8.15 4.62
N VAL A 42 8.35 -7.32 3.65
CA VAL A 42 8.82 -5.94 3.52
C VAL A 42 8.45 -5.12 4.74
N TRP A 43 7.21 -5.26 5.23
CA TRP A 43 6.76 -4.57 6.43
C TRP A 43 7.52 -5.01 7.69
N GLU A 44 7.77 -6.30 7.83
CA GLU A 44 8.53 -6.84 8.95
C GLU A 44 9.96 -6.29 8.98
N ARG A 45 10.65 -6.35 7.84
CA ARG A 45 12.07 -5.97 7.73
C ARG A 45 12.29 -4.47 7.63
N ASN A 46 11.25 -3.69 7.29
CA ASN A 46 11.37 -2.26 6.98
C ASN A 46 12.46 -2.00 5.93
N ALA A 47 12.54 -2.89 4.93
CA ALA A 47 13.54 -2.89 3.89
C ALA A 47 12.99 -3.59 2.64
N PRO A 48 13.53 -3.31 1.45
CA PRO A 48 13.14 -4.06 0.26
C PRO A 48 13.38 -5.56 0.41
N VAL A 49 12.50 -6.36 -0.20
CA VAL A 49 12.62 -7.82 -0.25
C VAL A 49 12.60 -8.24 -1.70
N TRP A 50 13.61 -9.01 -2.10
CA TRP A 50 13.73 -9.56 -3.45
C TRP A 50 13.61 -11.07 -3.40
N SER A 51 12.80 -11.65 -4.28
CA SER A 51 12.81 -13.07 -4.56
C SER A 51 12.91 -13.30 -6.06
N ALA A 52 13.94 -14.06 -6.47
CA ALA A 52 14.15 -14.46 -7.86
C ALA A 52 13.16 -15.56 -8.32
N GLU A 53 12.55 -16.25 -7.35
CA GLU A 53 11.53 -17.29 -7.56
C GLU A 53 10.37 -17.11 -6.59
N ALA A 54 9.71 -15.95 -6.66
CA ALA A 54 8.65 -15.56 -5.73
C ALA A 54 7.55 -16.63 -5.55
N PRO A 55 7.04 -17.32 -6.60
CA PRO A 55 6.04 -18.36 -6.39
C PRO A 55 6.55 -19.64 -5.71
N SER A 56 7.87 -19.79 -5.56
CA SER A 56 8.50 -20.90 -4.85
C SER A 56 8.78 -20.56 -3.38
N GLU A 57 8.68 -19.29 -2.99
CA GLU A 57 8.94 -18.86 -1.62
C GLU A 57 7.83 -19.35 -0.68
N PRO A 58 8.18 -19.92 0.50
CA PRO A 58 7.20 -20.44 1.45
C PRO A 58 6.20 -19.39 1.95
N PHE A 59 6.62 -18.12 2.01
CA PHE A 59 5.78 -17.03 2.46
C PHE A 59 4.85 -16.50 1.36
N PHE A 60 4.99 -16.91 0.10
CA PHE A 60 4.24 -16.31 -1.01
C PHE A 60 2.85 -16.92 -1.17
N VAL A 61 1.86 -16.23 -0.58
CA VAL A 61 0.46 -16.68 -0.49
C VAL A 61 -0.25 -16.81 -1.84
N ARG A 62 0.15 -16.04 -2.87
CA ARG A 62 -0.51 -15.99 -4.18
C ARG A 62 0.23 -16.81 -5.25
N ASN A 63 0.82 -17.93 -4.85
CA ASN A 63 1.74 -18.70 -5.69
C ASN A 63 1.09 -19.32 -6.92
N GLU A 64 -0.14 -19.84 -6.82
CA GLU A 64 -0.88 -20.48 -7.90
C GLU A 64 -1.17 -19.49 -9.04
N ALA A 65 -1.88 -18.40 -8.74
CA ALA A 65 -2.15 -17.34 -9.71
C ALA A 65 -0.87 -16.76 -10.33
N ALA A 66 0.23 -16.65 -9.57
CA ALA A 66 1.51 -16.19 -10.10
C ALA A 66 2.15 -17.20 -11.07
N ARG A 67 2.04 -18.51 -10.79
CA ARG A 67 2.56 -19.58 -11.66
C ARG A 67 1.78 -19.67 -12.97
N GLU A 68 0.46 -19.55 -12.92
CA GLU A 68 -0.41 -19.63 -14.10
C GLU A 68 -0.05 -18.58 -15.15
N VAL A 69 0.24 -17.35 -14.70
CA VAL A 69 0.65 -16.25 -15.59
C VAL A 69 2.17 -16.19 -15.81
N GLY A 70 2.92 -17.15 -15.27
CA GLY A 70 4.36 -17.32 -15.48
C GLY A 70 5.25 -16.30 -14.77
N LEU A 71 4.76 -15.64 -13.72
CA LEU A 71 5.60 -14.75 -12.89
C LEU A 71 6.69 -15.57 -12.19
N ARG A 72 7.90 -15.01 -12.13
CA ARG A 72 9.06 -15.65 -11.51
C ARG A 72 9.68 -14.76 -10.44
N THR A 73 9.97 -13.51 -10.76
CA THR A 73 10.58 -12.58 -9.81
C THR A 73 9.51 -11.73 -9.14
N GLY A 74 9.68 -11.47 -7.85
CA GLY A 74 8.90 -10.53 -7.07
C GLY A 74 9.80 -9.63 -6.23
N VAL A 75 9.53 -8.33 -6.23
CA VAL A 75 10.27 -7.34 -5.45
C VAL A 75 9.29 -6.48 -4.69
N GLY A 76 9.49 -6.37 -3.39
CA GLY A 76 8.68 -5.52 -2.53
C GLY A 76 9.49 -4.34 -2.02
N LEU A 77 8.88 -3.16 -2.02
CA LEU A 77 9.46 -1.88 -1.59
C LEU A 77 8.66 -1.32 -0.40
N PRO A 78 9.29 -0.92 0.71
CA PRO A 78 8.58 -0.27 1.80
C PRO A 78 8.33 1.21 1.48
N LEU A 79 7.12 1.70 1.77
CA LEU A 79 6.82 3.12 1.85
C LEU A 79 7.10 3.56 3.29
N VAL A 80 8.14 4.35 3.51
CA VAL A 80 8.64 4.67 4.87
C VAL A 80 8.38 6.12 5.22
N SER A 81 7.79 6.36 6.41
CA SER A 81 7.66 7.68 7.03
C SER A 81 8.01 7.58 8.50
N GLU A 82 8.74 8.56 9.03
CA GLU A 82 9.21 8.57 10.43
C GLU A 82 9.91 7.27 10.85
N GLY A 83 10.68 6.68 9.94
CA GLY A 83 11.39 5.42 10.18
C GLY A 83 10.51 4.17 10.24
N ARG A 84 9.21 4.26 9.91
CA ARG A 84 8.27 3.13 9.92
C ARG A 84 7.65 2.91 8.55
N THR A 85 7.46 1.64 8.18
CA THR A 85 6.70 1.27 6.98
C THR A 85 5.23 1.64 7.17
N ILE A 86 4.71 2.50 6.29
CA ILE A 86 3.30 2.90 6.23
C ILE A 86 2.51 2.17 5.11
N GLY A 87 3.21 1.42 4.26
CA GLY A 87 2.66 0.63 3.16
C GLY A 87 3.76 -0.01 2.32
N THR A 88 3.38 -0.73 1.27
CA THR A 88 4.35 -1.43 0.41
C THR A 88 3.95 -1.35 -1.06
N ILE A 89 4.93 -1.34 -1.97
CA ILE A 89 4.72 -1.48 -3.41
C ILE A 89 5.38 -2.80 -3.87
N GLY A 90 4.68 -3.58 -4.69
CA GLY A 90 5.21 -4.82 -5.26
C GLY A 90 5.43 -4.69 -6.77
N PHE A 91 6.56 -5.21 -7.25
CA PHE A 91 6.91 -5.34 -8.67
C PHE A 91 7.09 -6.81 -9.01
N PHE A 92 6.61 -7.23 -10.17
CA PHE A 92 6.64 -8.63 -10.60
C PHE A 92 7.13 -8.76 -12.04
N SER A 93 7.82 -9.84 -12.35
CA SER A 93 8.38 -10.11 -13.68
C SER A 93 8.35 -11.60 -13.99
N ARG A 94 8.08 -11.94 -15.26
CA ARG A 94 8.19 -13.32 -15.78
C ARG A 94 9.64 -13.76 -15.99
N ARG A 95 10.58 -12.80 -16.04
CA ARG A 95 12.01 -13.09 -16.12
C ARG A 95 12.54 -13.39 -14.73
N ALA A 96 13.35 -14.43 -14.61
CA ALA A 96 14.17 -14.62 -13.42
C ALA A 96 15.24 -13.54 -13.40
N GLN A 97 15.30 -12.79 -12.31
CA GLN A 97 16.24 -11.69 -12.13
C GLN A 97 16.87 -11.84 -10.74
N GLN A 98 18.20 -11.73 -10.70
CA GLN A 98 18.93 -11.68 -9.45
C GLN A 98 18.83 -10.28 -8.85
N ALA A 99 18.92 -10.21 -7.53
CA ALA A 99 18.94 -8.95 -6.82
C ALA A 99 20.18 -8.15 -7.23
N ASP A 100 19.96 -6.90 -7.64
CA ASP A 100 21.02 -5.93 -7.87
C ASP A 100 21.08 -5.00 -6.65
N PRO A 101 22.20 -4.97 -5.91
CA PRO A 101 22.36 -4.12 -4.73
C PRO A 101 22.14 -2.62 -5.02
N GLU A 102 22.54 -2.14 -6.21
CA GLU A 102 22.36 -0.73 -6.58
C GLU A 102 20.88 -0.40 -6.82
N VAL A 103 20.16 -1.33 -7.46
CA VAL A 103 18.70 -1.20 -7.65
C VAL A 103 17.97 -1.25 -6.32
N LEU A 104 18.38 -2.12 -5.39
CA LEU A 104 17.80 -2.20 -4.05
C LEU A 104 18.03 -0.93 -3.23
N ASP A 105 19.22 -0.33 -3.31
CA ASP A 105 19.52 0.94 -2.65
C ASP A 105 18.68 2.08 -3.26
N LEU A 106 18.60 2.17 -4.58
CA LEU A 106 17.75 3.14 -5.27
C LEU A 106 16.29 2.99 -4.86
N MET A 107 15.78 1.75 -4.86
CA MET A 107 14.43 1.43 -4.40
C MET A 107 14.24 1.92 -2.96
N SER A 108 15.14 1.59 -2.03
CA SER A 108 15.05 2.03 -0.64
C SER A 108 14.93 3.56 -0.50
N ARG A 109 15.69 4.32 -1.30
CA ARG A 109 15.60 5.79 -1.33
C ARG A 109 14.25 6.28 -1.85
N LEU A 110 13.75 5.67 -2.92
CA LEU A 110 12.44 6.00 -3.49
C LEU A 110 11.29 5.67 -2.51
N GLY A 111 11.36 4.53 -1.84
CA GLY A 111 10.35 4.11 -0.85
C GLY A 111 10.20 5.09 0.29
N ARG A 112 11.31 5.66 0.78
CA ARG A 112 11.29 6.73 1.79
C ARG A 112 10.69 8.03 1.26
N GLN A 113 11.08 8.46 0.06
CA GLN A 113 10.51 9.69 -0.54
C GLN A 113 8.99 9.58 -0.76
N LEU A 114 8.54 8.44 -1.29
CA LEU A 114 7.12 8.16 -1.50
C LEU A 114 6.38 8.03 -0.16
N GLY A 115 6.96 7.35 0.82
CA GLY A 115 6.36 7.21 2.15
C GLY A 115 6.13 8.56 2.84
N GLU A 116 7.14 9.43 2.86
CA GLU A 116 6.97 10.79 3.39
C GLU A 116 5.94 11.60 2.60
N PHE A 117 5.91 11.47 1.27
CA PHE A 117 4.91 12.14 0.43
C PHE A 117 3.49 11.69 0.78
N PHE A 118 3.24 10.37 0.86
CA PHE A 118 1.92 9.85 1.21
C PHE A 118 1.50 10.22 2.63
N ALA A 119 2.44 10.21 3.60
CA ALA A 119 2.16 10.66 4.96
C ALA A 119 1.76 12.15 5.00
N ARG A 120 2.49 13.00 4.28
CA ARG A 120 2.15 14.44 4.14
C ARG A 120 0.76 14.62 3.54
N ARG A 121 0.48 13.93 2.43
CA ARG A 121 -0.83 13.99 1.76
C ARG A 121 -1.98 13.55 2.66
N ARG A 122 -1.83 12.46 3.41
CA ARG A 122 -2.84 11.98 4.36
C ARG A 122 -3.10 13.01 5.47
N SER A 123 -2.04 13.58 6.06
CA SER A 123 -2.19 14.61 7.09
C SER A 123 -2.90 15.88 6.56
N GLU A 124 -2.59 16.29 5.33
CA GLU A 124 -3.26 17.42 4.68
C GLU A 124 -4.76 17.13 4.44
N GLU A 125 -5.09 15.93 3.97
CA GLU A 125 -6.47 15.50 3.71
C GLU A 125 -7.29 15.41 5.00
N GLU A 126 -6.72 14.88 6.08
CA GLU A 126 -7.33 14.83 7.41
C GLU A 126 -7.62 16.24 7.94
N ARG A 127 -6.66 17.17 7.81
CA ARG A 127 -6.84 18.57 8.20
C ARG A 127 -7.98 19.22 7.40
N GLN A 128 -8.01 19.04 6.09
CA GLN A 128 -9.06 19.58 5.24
C GLN A 128 -10.44 18.99 5.57
N ALA A 129 -10.50 17.69 5.89
CA ALA A 129 -11.75 17.05 6.29
C ALA A 129 -12.27 17.60 7.63
N MET A 130 -11.37 17.85 8.60
CA MET A 130 -11.73 18.44 9.90
C MET A 130 -12.25 19.88 9.74
N GLU A 131 -11.59 20.69 8.91
CA GLU A 131 -12.03 22.08 8.63
C GLU A 131 -13.42 22.12 8.00
N ARG A 132 -13.72 21.23 7.04
CA ARG A 132 -15.06 21.15 6.43
C ARG A 132 -16.14 20.80 7.45
N ARG A 133 -15.87 19.81 8.33
CA ARG A 133 -16.82 19.41 9.39
C ARG A 133 -17.11 20.56 10.37
N LEU A 134 -16.10 21.36 10.71
CA LEU A 134 -16.29 22.53 11.58
C LEU A 134 -17.21 23.57 10.94
N LEU A 135 -16.97 23.91 9.67
CA LEU A 135 -17.79 24.87 8.93
C LEU A 135 -19.24 24.40 8.79
N GLU A 136 -19.47 23.10 8.57
CA GLU A 136 -20.81 22.52 8.51
C GLU A 136 -21.54 22.59 9.86
N SER A 137 -20.85 22.33 10.98
CA SER A 137 -21.42 22.46 12.33
C SER A 137 -21.84 23.90 12.63
N GLN A 138 -20.97 24.87 12.35
CA GLN A 138 -21.26 26.30 12.55
C GLN A 138 -22.45 26.79 11.71
N LYS A 139 -22.56 26.31 10.47
CA LYS A 139 -23.70 26.63 9.60
C LYS A 139 -25.00 26.03 10.15
N ARG A 140 -24.95 24.80 10.67
CA ARG A 140 -26.12 24.14 11.28
C ARG A 140 -26.58 24.84 12.55
N GLU A 141 -25.65 25.32 13.38
CA GLU A 141 -25.95 26.07 14.60
C GLU A 141 -26.57 27.44 14.30
N SER A 142 -26.01 28.21 13.36
CA SER A 142 -26.54 29.54 13.00
C SER A 142 -27.94 29.48 12.36
N LEU A 143 -28.25 28.42 11.61
CA LEU A 143 -29.61 28.18 11.09
C LEU A 143 -30.61 27.75 12.18
N GLY A 144 -30.16 27.01 13.20
CA GLY A 144 -31.00 26.59 14.33
C GLY A 144 -31.41 27.75 15.24
N VAL A 145 -30.53 28.73 15.44
CA VAL A 145 -30.80 29.92 16.29
C VAL A 145 -31.87 30.83 15.66
N LEU A 146 -31.94 30.93 14.33
CA LEU A 146 -32.92 31.77 13.65
C LEU A 146 -34.34 31.17 13.63
N ALA A 147 -34.49 29.84 13.73
CA ALA A 147 -35.79 29.18 13.73
C ALA A 147 -36.48 29.17 15.11
N GLY A 148 -35.73 29.40 16.20
CA GLY A 148 -36.27 29.40 17.58
C GLY A 148 -36.63 30.78 18.14
N GLY A 149 -36.40 31.86 17.39
CA GLY A 149 -36.43 33.24 17.89
C GLY A 149 -37.71 34.05 17.66
N ILE A 150 -38.81 33.44 17.20
CA ILE A 150 -40.07 34.17 16.96
C ILE A 150 -41.20 33.46 17.71
N ALA A 151 -41.48 33.93 18.93
CA ALA A 151 -42.69 33.65 19.70
C ALA A 151 -43.29 34.97 20.18
#